data_AF-A0A6P6F627-F1
#
_entry.id   AF-A0A6P6F627-F1
#
_cell.length_a   1.000
_cell.length_b   1.000
_cell.length_c   1.000
_cell.angle_alpha   90.00
_cell.angle_beta   90.00
_cell.angle_gamma   90.00
#
_symmetry.space_group_name_H-M   'P 1'
#
loop_
_entity.id
_entity.type
_entity.pdbx_description
1 polymer ?
#
loop_
_entity_poly.entity_id
_entity_poly.type
_entity_poly.pdbx_seq_one_letter_code
_entity_poly.pdbx_strand_id
1 'polypeptide(L)'
;MASSTTVPLGFHYETKYVVLSYLGLLSQEKLQEQQLPLPQGVQRDVASQSLDPEVLLQVKSEIEEELKSLDKEISEAFTSTGFDRHTSPVFSPANPESSVEDCLGHLGERVSHDLKEPLQKALQVLLSQFWCLWFCYDKCFWS
;
A
#
# COMPACT_ATOMS: atom_id res chain seq x y z
N MET A 1 -11.84 28.32 -2.34
CA MET A 1 -11.08 27.94 -3.55
C MET A 1 -10.51 26.56 -3.28
N ALA A 2 -10.94 25.53 -4.01
CA ALA A 2 -10.31 24.23 -3.94
C ALA A 2 -9.02 24.32 -4.78
N SER A 3 -7.87 24.38 -4.12
CA SER A 3 -6.58 24.25 -4.82
C SER A 3 -6.51 22.86 -5.41
N SER A 4 -6.60 22.76 -6.74
CA SER A 4 -6.30 21.52 -7.45
C SER A 4 -4.81 21.27 -7.28
N THR A 5 -4.44 20.35 -6.40
CA THR A 5 -3.05 19.95 -6.20
C THR A 5 -2.64 19.09 -7.39
N THR A 6 -1.89 19.65 -8.33
CA THR A 6 -1.26 18.88 -9.39
C THR A 6 -0.27 17.92 -8.75
N VAL A 7 -0.47 16.62 -8.99
CA VAL A 7 0.43 15.58 -8.48
C VAL A 7 1.82 15.81 -9.10
N PRO A 8 2.91 15.78 -8.30
CA PRO A 8 4.26 15.89 -8.84
C PRO A 8 4.51 14.84 -9.92
N LEU A 9 5.16 15.20 -11.02
CA LEU A 9 5.38 14.28 -12.14
C LEU A 9 6.18 13.03 -11.71
N GLY A 10 7.09 13.19 -10.75
CA GLY A 10 7.86 12.11 -10.13
C GLY A 10 7.02 11.03 -9.45
N PHE A 11 5.81 11.39 -8.99
CA PHE A 11 4.91 10.47 -8.29
C PHE A 11 4.50 9.28 -9.16
N HIS A 12 4.37 9.49 -10.48
CA HIS A 12 4.06 8.41 -11.41
C HIS A 12 5.15 7.34 -11.40
N TYR A 13 6.41 7.75 -11.52
CA TYR A 13 7.56 6.83 -11.53
C TYR A 13 7.71 6.11 -10.19
N GLU A 14 7.60 6.85 -9.09
CA GLU A 14 7.65 6.31 -7.73
C GLU A 14 6.56 5.26 -7.50
N THR A 15 5.32 5.57 -7.90
CA THR A 15 4.19 4.65 -7.75
C THR A 15 4.36 3.41 -8.62
N LYS A 16 4.75 3.57 -9.89
CA LYS A 16 4.97 2.44 -10.81
C LYS A 16 6.07 1.52 -10.26
N TYR A 17 7.16 2.07 -9.74
CA TYR A 17 8.24 1.31 -9.11
C TYR A 17 7.74 0.50 -7.91
N VAL A 18 7.09 1.15 -6.94
CA VAL A 18 6.60 0.48 -5.72
C VAL A 18 5.65 -0.67 -6.05
N VAL A 19 4.71 -0.46 -6.98
CA VAL A 19 3.76 -1.50 -7.39
C VAL A 19 4.47 -2.67 -8.05
N LEU A 20 5.37 -2.42 -9.01
CA LEU A 20 6.12 -3.48 -9.69
C LEU A 20 7.02 -4.25 -8.72
N SER A 21 7.74 -3.56 -7.83
CA SER A 21 8.57 -4.19 -6.82
C SER A 21 7.76 -5.07 -5.86
N TYR A 22 6.60 -4.60 -5.39
CA TYR A 22 5.70 -5.39 -4.55
C TYR A 22 5.18 -6.64 -5.27
N LEU A 23 4.73 -6.51 -6.52
CA LEU A 23 4.28 -7.65 -7.33
C LEU A 23 5.41 -8.65 -7.57
N GLY A 24 6.65 -8.18 -7.77
CA GLY A 24 7.83 -9.02 -7.92
C GLY A 24 8.10 -9.85 -6.66
N LEU A 25 7.98 -9.25 -5.47
CA LEU A 25 8.13 -9.96 -4.19
C LEU A 25 7.06 -11.04 -4.02
N LEU A 26 5.79 -10.70 -4.28
CA LEU A 26 4.69 -11.69 -4.23
C LEU A 26 4.90 -12.84 -5.21
N SER A 27 5.35 -12.53 -6.43
CA SER A 27 5.63 -13.56 -7.44
C SER A 27 6.75 -14.50 -6.98
N GLN A 28 7.78 -13.98 -6.31
CA GLN A 28 8.88 -14.76 -5.78
C GLN A 28 8.47 -15.64 -4.59
N GLU A 29 7.69 -15.08 -3.66
CA GLU A 29 7.18 -15.82 -2.50
C GLU A 29 6.30 -16.99 -2.94
N LYS A 30 5.41 -16.76 -3.92
CA LYS A 30 4.56 -17.82 -4.50
C LYS A 30 5.35 -18.94 -5.17
N LEU A 31 6.46 -18.60 -5.83
CA LEU A 31 7.33 -19.59 -6.49
C LEU A 31 8.07 -20.43 -5.45
N GLN A 32 8.55 -19.78 -4.38
CA GLN A 32 9.20 -20.45 -3.26
C GLN A 32 8.23 -21.36 -2.48
N GLU A 33 6.98 -20.93 -2.26
CA GLU A 33 5.93 -21.76 -1.66
C GLU A 33 5.61 -23.01 -2.50
N GLN A 34 5.68 -22.92 -3.84
CA GLN A 34 5.47 -24.06 -4.74
C GLN A 34 6.64 -25.05 -4.75
N GLN A 35 7.85 -24.60 -4.44
CA GLN A 35 9.07 -25.42 -4.44
C GLN A 35 9.34 -26.12 -3.10
N LEU A 36 8.74 -25.67 -1.99
CA LEU A 36 8.91 -26.30 -0.68
C LEU A 36 8.00 -27.53 -0.52
N PRO A 37 8.51 -28.68 -0.03
CA PRO A 37 7.66 -29.80 0.37
C PRO A 37 6.75 -29.36 1.53
N LEU A 38 5.43 -29.43 1.34
CA LEU A 38 4.46 -29.06 2.38
C LEU A 38 4.57 -30.03 3.57
N PRO A 39 4.71 -29.54 4.83
CA PRO A 39 4.51 -30.38 6.00
C PRO A 39 3.07 -30.88 6.01
N GLN A 40 2.88 -32.20 6.07
CA GLN A 40 1.57 -32.83 6.18
C GLN A 40 0.89 -32.35 7.48
N GLY A 41 -0.01 -31.37 7.42
CA GLY A 41 -0.80 -31.01 8.61
C GLY A 41 -1.39 -29.61 8.75
N VAL A 42 -1.31 -28.71 7.77
CA VAL A 42 -1.93 -27.38 7.88
C VAL A 42 -2.92 -27.17 6.73
N GLN A 43 -4.21 -27.30 7.03
CA GLN A 43 -5.31 -26.83 6.19
C GLN A 43 -5.14 -25.33 5.97
N ARG A 44 -4.62 -24.92 4.81
CA ARG A 44 -4.67 -23.52 4.40
C ARG A 44 -6.04 -23.22 3.81
N ASP A 45 -6.64 -22.18 4.38
CA ASP A 45 -7.93 -21.62 4.05
C ASP A 45 -8.08 -21.30 2.55
N VAL A 46 -9.34 -21.22 2.11
CA VAL A 46 -9.92 -21.31 0.76
C VAL A 46 -9.44 -20.27 -0.30
N ALA A 47 -8.30 -19.60 -0.14
CA ALA A 47 -7.78 -18.60 -1.08
C ALA A 47 -6.50 -18.99 -1.85
N SER A 48 -6.02 -20.24 -1.70
CA SER A 48 -4.83 -20.71 -2.44
C SER A 48 -5.23 -21.29 -3.80
N GLN A 49 -5.70 -20.45 -4.73
CA GLN A 49 -5.61 -20.83 -6.15
C GLN A 49 -4.13 -20.82 -6.51
N SER A 50 -3.49 -21.99 -6.49
CA SER A 50 -2.14 -22.14 -7.02
C SER A 50 -2.20 -21.77 -8.51
N LEU A 51 -1.62 -20.63 -8.86
CA LEU A 51 -1.44 -20.26 -10.26
C LEU A 51 -0.48 -21.27 -10.91
N ASP A 52 -0.71 -21.52 -12.19
CA ASP A 52 0.15 -22.38 -13.00
C ASP A 52 1.60 -21.85 -12.95
N PRO A 53 2.61 -22.70 -12.66
CA PRO A 53 4.01 -22.27 -12.57
C PRO A 53 4.50 -21.51 -13.81
N GLU A 54 4.00 -21.85 -14.99
CA GLU A 54 4.33 -21.17 -16.25
C GLU A 54 3.80 -19.74 -16.29
N VAL A 55 2.55 -19.53 -15.83
CA VAL A 55 1.95 -18.20 -15.66
C VAL A 55 2.73 -17.38 -14.64
N LEU A 56 3.16 -17.99 -13.53
CA LEU A 56 3.93 -17.28 -12.50
C LEU A 56 5.30 -16.83 -13.02
N LEU A 57 5.98 -17.67 -13.81
CA LEU A 57 7.24 -17.32 -14.47
C LEU A 57 7.05 -16.21 -15.51
N GLN A 58 5.95 -16.26 -16.27
CA GLN A 58 5.62 -15.22 -17.24
C GLN A 58 5.38 -13.88 -16.54
N VAL A 59 4.57 -13.85 -15.48
CA VAL A 59 4.31 -12.64 -14.69
C VAL A 59 5.62 -12.09 -14.12
N LYS A 60 6.49 -12.95 -13.58
CA LYS A 60 7.82 -12.53 -13.11
C LYS A 60 8.62 -11.84 -14.22
N SER A 61 8.69 -12.44 -15.42
CA SER A 61 9.45 -11.87 -16.54
C SER A 61 8.87 -10.54 -17.03
N GLU A 62 7.54 -10.39 -17.00
CA GLU A 62 6.86 -9.16 -17.40
C GLU A 62 7.15 -8.03 -16.39
N ILE A 63 7.18 -8.34 -15.09
CA ILE A 63 7.57 -7.40 -14.04
C ILE A 63 9.03 -6.94 -14.22
N GLU A 64 9.95 -7.86 -14.51
CA GLU A 64 11.37 -7.53 -14.74
C GLU A 64 11.55 -6.62 -15.97
N GLU A 65 10.85 -6.90 -17.08
CA GLU A 65 10.88 -6.04 -18.27
C GLU A 65 10.23 -4.67 -18.02
N GLU A 66 9.10 -4.59 -17.30
CA GLU A 66 8.47 -3.32 -16.94
C GLU A 66 9.34 -2.47 -16.01
N LEU A 67 10.05 -3.10 -15.05
CA LEU A 67 11.02 -2.41 -14.20
C LEU A 67 12.18 -1.83 -15.01
N LYS A 68 12.66 -2.57 -16.01
CA LYS A 68 13.71 -2.11 -16.93
C LYS A 68 13.22 -0.99 -17.86
N SER A 69 11.98 -1.07 -18.36
CA SER A 69 11.35 0.02 -19.11
C SER A 69 11.24 1.27 -18.27
N LEU A 70 10.82 1.14 -17.01
CA LEU A 70 10.72 2.26 -16.08
C LEU A 70 12.06 2.97 -15.85
N ASP A 71 13.16 2.24 -15.69
CA ASP A 71 14.49 2.83 -15.54
C ASP A 71 14.91 3.67 -16.77
N LYS A 72 14.56 3.18 -17.96
CA LYS A 72 14.75 3.92 -19.22
C LYS A 72 13.86 5.17 -19.28
N GLU A 73 12.58 5.05 -18.95
CA GLU A 73 11.63 6.16 -18.92
C GLU A 73 12.10 7.28 -17.97
N ILE A 74 12.58 6.93 -16.77
CA ILE A 74 13.12 7.88 -15.79
C ILE A 74 14.38 8.56 -16.34
N SER A 75 15.28 7.80 -16.94
CA SER A 75 16.53 8.32 -17.51
C SER A 75 16.28 9.32 -18.65
N GLU A 76 15.29 9.06 -19.50
CA GLU A 76 14.87 9.96 -20.57
C GLU A 76 14.14 11.19 -20.01
N ALA A 77 13.29 10.99 -19.00
CA ALA A 77 12.51 12.06 -18.36
C ALA A 77 13.37 13.07 -17.61
N PHE A 78 14.56 12.70 -17.10
CA PHE A 78 15.44 13.64 -16.39
C PHE A 78 15.70 14.91 -17.21
N THR A 79 15.96 14.75 -18.52
CA THR A 79 16.28 15.87 -19.42
C THR A 79 15.11 16.84 -19.65
N SER A 80 13.87 16.37 -19.55
CA SER A 80 12.67 17.16 -19.84
C SER A 80 11.93 17.63 -18.60
N THR A 81 12.01 16.87 -17.51
CA THR A 81 11.22 17.07 -16.29
C THR A 81 12.06 17.51 -15.10
N GLY A 82 13.38 17.31 -15.15
CA GLY A 82 14.27 17.51 -14.01
C GLY A 82 14.08 16.52 -12.87
N PHE A 83 13.27 15.46 -13.05
CA PHE A 83 13.08 14.42 -12.05
C PHE A 83 14.38 13.61 -11.87
N ASP A 84 15.03 13.78 -10.72
CA ASP A 84 16.22 13.03 -10.34
C ASP A 84 15.86 11.90 -9.36
N ARG A 85 16.01 10.65 -9.82
CA ARG A 85 15.80 9.47 -8.97
C ARG A 85 16.69 9.46 -7.72
N HIS A 86 17.86 10.09 -7.75
CA HIS A 86 18.79 10.13 -6.62
C HIS A 86 18.31 11.04 -5.48
N THR A 87 17.33 11.90 -5.77
CA THR A 87 16.67 12.74 -4.75
C THR A 87 15.36 12.14 -4.25
N SER A 88 14.85 11.09 -4.90
CA SER A 88 13.60 10.46 -4.53
C SER A 88 13.81 9.53 -3.34
N PRO A 89 12.97 9.62 -2.29
CA PRO A 89 13.05 8.73 -1.14
C PRO A 89 12.68 7.28 -1.48
N VAL A 90 12.01 7.04 -2.62
CA VAL A 90 11.64 5.70 -3.08
C VAL A 90 12.81 5.00 -3.74
N PHE A 91 13.55 5.70 -4.59
CA PHE A 91 14.68 5.13 -5.34
C PHE A 91 16.02 5.27 -4.60
N SER A 92 16.14 6.22 -3.68
CA SER A 92 17.34 6.49 -2.88
C SER A 92 16.94 6.81 -1.44
N PRO A 93 16.46 5.79 -0.69
CA PRO A 93 16.09 5.98 0.70
C PRO A 93 17.29 6.43 1.52
N ALA A 94 17.06 7.37 2.44
CA ALA A 94 18.12 7.94 3.29
C ALA A 94 18.79 6.90 4.21
N ASN A 95 18.12 5.77 4.45
CA ASN A 95 18.67 4.64 5.16
C ASN A 95 18.35 3.33 4.41
N PRO A 96 19.32 2.71 3.72
CA PRO A 96 19.11 1.48 2.98
C PRO A 96 18.87 0.27 3.89
N GLU A 97 19.21 0.37 5.19
CA GLU A 97 19.02 -0.69 6.18
C GLU A 97 17.65 -0.61 6.87
N SER A 98 16.90 0.51 6.75
CA SER A 98 15.51 0.54 7.20
C SER A 98 14.63 -0.02 6.10
N SER A 99 13.93 -1.11 6.42
CA SER A 99 12.95 -1.68 5.50
C SER A 99 11.78 -0.71 5.28
N VAL A 100 11.08 -0.81 4.14
CA VAL A 100 9.87 -0.02 3.88
C VAL A 100 8.81 -0.32 4.96
N GLU A 101 8.80 -1.55 5.41
CA GLU A 101 7.99 -2.10 6.48
C GLU A 101 8.26 -1.38 7.81
N ASP A 102 9.53 -1.13 8.17
CA ASP A 102 9.87 -0.37 9.38
C ASP A 102 9.42 1.09 9.28
N CYS A 103 9.54 1.69 8.10
CA CYS A 103 9.07 3.05 7.86
C CYS A 103 7.54 3.15 7.96
N LEU A 104 6.81 2.19 7.39
CA LEU A 104 5.36 2.09 7.49
C LEU A 104 4.92 1.78 8.92
N GLY A 105 5.67 0.95 9.64
CA GLY A 105 5.45 0.67 11.06
C GLY A 105 5.52 1.94 11.91
N HIS A 106 6.59 2.72 11.77
CA HIS A 106 6.75 3.99 12.48
C HIS A 106 5.70 5.04 12.09
N LEU A 107 5.35 5.13 10.79
CA LEU A 107 4.28 6.02 10.34
C LEU A 107 2.93 5.60 10.93
N GLY A 108 2.61 4.31 10.90
CA GLY A 108 1.40 3.74 11.46
C GLY A 108 1.28 3.97 12.97
N GLU A 109 2.38 3.79 13.72
CA GLU A 109 2.43 4.06 15.16
C GLU A 109 2.17 5.54 15.46
N ARG A 110 2.83 6.44 14.74
CA ARG A 110 2.61 7.89 14.89
C ARG A 110 1.18 8.28 14.56
N VAL A 111 0.64 7.84 13.42
CA VAL A 111 -0.72 8.14 13.00
C VAL A 111 -1.73 7.58 14.00
N SER A 112 -1.52 6.36 14.50
CA SER A 112 -2.34 5.76 15.56
C SER A 112 -2.35 6.60 16.83
N HIS A 113 -1.18 7.04 17.29
CA HIS A 113 -1.04 7.91 18.45
C HIS A 113 -1.75 9.25 18.25
N ASP A 114 -1.46 9.93 17.13
CA ASP A 114 -1.94 11.28 16.87
C ASP A 114 -3.46 11.33 16.62
N LEU A 115 -4.03 10.29 16.02
CA LEU A 115 -5.46 10.21 15.74
C LEU A 115 -6.28 9.62 16.88
N LYS A 116 -5.67 9.00 17.90
CA LYS A 116 -6.39 8.32 19.00
C LYS A 116 -7.44 9.23 19.66
N GLU A 117 -7.00 10.38 20.17
CA GLU A 117 -7.87 11.33 20.88
C GLU A 117 -8.92 11.98 19.95
N PRO A 118 -8.57 12.48 18.75
CA PRO A 118 -9.55 12.96 17.78
C PRO A 118 -10.62 11.93 17.42
N LEU A 119 -10.23 10.68 17.16
CA LEU A 119 -11.14 9.61 16.76
C LEU A 119 -12.08 9.24 17.90
N GLN A 120 -11.54 9.15 19.13
CA GLN A 120 -12.35 8.86 20.32
C GLN A 120 -13.38 9.96 20.60
N LYS A 121 -13.01 11.24 20.44
CA LYS A 121 -13.94 12.36 20.55
C LYS A 121 -15.02 12.32 19.47
N ALA A 122 -14.63 12.08 18.22
CA ALA A 122 -15.59 11.96 17.12
C ALA A 122 -16.60 10.83 17.37
N LEU A 123 -16.12 9.69 17.86
CA LEU A 123 -16.97 8.55 18.22
C LEU A 123 -17.95 8.90 19.35
N GLN A 124 -17.49 9.55 20.42
CA GLN A 124 -18.38 10.00 21.50
C GLN A 124 -19.47 10.96 21.00
N VAL A 125 -19.11 11.91 20.13
CA VAL A 125 -20.08 12.83 19.54
C VAL A 125 -21.12 12.07 18.73
N LEU A 126 -20.71 11.16 17.85
CA LEU A 126 -21.62 10.33 17.04
C LEU A 126 -22.57 9.49 17.91
N LEU A 127 -22.04 8.82 18.94
CA LEU A 127 -22.84 7.98 19.83
C LEU A 127 -23.83 8.80 20.68
N SER A 128 -23.40 9.97 21.15
CA SER A 128 -24.27 10.87 21.93
C SER A 128 -25.42 11.43 21.09
N GLN A 129 -25.16 11.81 19.83
CA GLN A 129 -26.20 12.24 18.90
C GLN A 129 -27.19 11.11 18.63
N PHE A 130 -26.70 9.89 18.40
CA PHE A 130 -27.55 8.72 18.19
C PHE A 130 -28.47 8.44 19.38
N TRP A 131 -27.95 8.53 20.60
CA TRP A 131 -28.75 8.36 21.82
C TRP A 131 -29.78 9.47 22.01
N CYS A 132 -29.44 10.73 21.73
CA CYS A 132 -30.39 11.83 21.80
C CYS A 132 -31.52 11.69 20.77
N LEU A 133 -31.19 11.32 19.52
CA LEU A 133 -32.18 11.08 18.47
C LEU A 133 -33.10 9.91 18.83
N TRP A 134 -32.55 8.80 19.34
CA TRP A 134 -33.35 7.65 19.77
C TRP A 134 -34.28 8.00 20.95
N PHE A 135 -33.78 8.70 21.98
CA PHE A 135 -34.61 9.15 23.10
C PHE A 135 -35.70 10.15 22.70
N CYS A 136 -35.41 11.06 21.77
CA CYS A 136 -36.42 11.98 21.23
C CYS A 136 -37.48 11.24 20.40
N TYR A 137 -37.09 10.23 19.62
CA TYR A 137 -38.02 9.41 18.85
C TYR A 137 -38.95 8.57 19.75
N ASP A 138 -38.40 7.96 20.80
CA ASP A 138 -39.17 7.15 21.76
C ASP A 138 -40.17 8.00 22.57
N LYS A 139 -39.75 9.20 23.00
CA LYS A 139 -40.62 10.19 23.67
C LYS A 139 -41.73 10.74 22.77
N CYS A 140 -41.50 10.86 21.47
CA CYS A 140 -42.51 11.31 20.51
C CYS A 140 -43.45 10.20 20.03
N PHE A 141 -43.08 8.92 20.14
CA PHE A 141 -43.91 7.79 19.72
C PHE A 141 -44.85 7.27 20.83
N TRP A 142 -44.51 7.52 22.10
CA TRP A 142 -45.30 7.14 23.28
C TRP A 142 -46.06 8.30 23.95
N SER A 143 -46.24 9.42 23.24
CA SER A 143 -47.09 10.55 23.69
C SER A 143 -48.21 10.81 22.70
#